data_AF-D1YJH8-F1
#
_entry.id   AF-D1YJH8-F1
#
_cell.length_a   1.000
_cell.length_b   1.000
_cell.length_c   1.000
_cell.angle_alpha   90.00
_cell.angle_beta   90.00
_cell.angle_gamma   90.00
#
_symmetry.space_group_name_H-M   'P 1'
#
loop_
_entity.id
_entity.type
_entity.pdbx_description
1 polymer ?
#
loop_
_entity_poly.entity_id
_entity_poly.type
_entity_poly.pdbx_seq_one_letter_code
_entity_poly.pdbx_strand_id
1 'polypeptide(L)'
;MGTVSLQNLSSFTLLESPTKVKDLAENAKKKGYSALALTDVNITCGLVNFYKAAKETGIKPLLGMQLRINGLIDQANKYDLIVIAKDDQGYKNILRLSSAVNLLTENGEKENVLELEELKNILVI
;
A
#
# COMPACT_ATOMS: atom_id res chain seq x y z
N MET A 1 -24.82 -9.41 0.63
CA MET A 1 -23.67 -9.26 1.55
C MET A 1 -22.43 -9.63 0.76
N GLY A 2 -21.51 -8.69 0.51
CA GLY A 2 -20.32 -8.91 -0.32
C GLY A 2 -19.05 -8.85 0.51
N THR A 3 -18.03 -9.64 0.16
CA THR A 3 -16.69 -9.57 0.72
C THR A 3 -15.83 -8.60 -0.09
N VAL A 4 -14.85 -7.97 0.56
CA VAL A 4 -13.92 -7.02 -0.07
C VAL A 4 -12.50 -7.41 0.36
N SER A 5 -11.60 -7.55 -0.61
CA SER A 5 -10.18 -7.80 -0.33
C SER A 5 -9.47 -6.48 -0.01
N LEU A 6 -8.83 -6.41 1.17
CA LEU A 6 -8.10 -5.25 1.66
C LEU A 6 -6.58 -5.35 1.46
N GLN A 7 -6.06 -6.53 1.11
CA GLN A 7 -4.63 -6.76 0.91
C GLN A 7 -4.42 -7.34 -0.48
N ASN A 8 -3.93 -6.54 -1.43
CA ASN A 8 -3.62 -7.01 -2.78
C ASN A 8 -2.35 -6.34 -3.27
N LEU A 9 -1.42 -7.17 -3.75
CA LEU A 9 -0.15 -6.75 -4.33
C LEU A 9 -0.24 -6.76 -5.86
N SER A 10 0.24 -5.69 -6.49
CA SER A 10 0.40 -5.62 -7.93
C SER A 10 1.85 -5.82 -8.35
N SER A 11 2.09 -5.82 -9.65
CA SER A 11 3.42 -5.86 -10.27
C SER A 11 4.33 -4.70 -9.89
N PHE A 12 3.80 -3.67 -9.22
CA PHE A 12 4.61 -2.61 -8.63
C PHE A 12 5.38 -3.08 -7.37
N THR A 13 4.90 -4.12 -6.68
CA THR A 13 5.73 -4.82 -5.69
C THR A 13 6.68 -5.76 -6.42
N LEU A 14 7.83 -5.20 -6.81
CA LEU A 14 8.85 -5.88 -7.60
C LEU A 14 9.28 -7.21 -6.98
N LEU A 15 9.37 -8.23 -7.82
CA LEU A 15 9.78 -9.59 -7.46
C LEU A 15 8.86 -10.32 -6.45
N GLU A 16 7.78 -9.70 -5.96
CA GLU A 16 6.81 -10.37 -5.06
C GLU A 16 5.45 -10.64 -5.73
N SER A 17 5.03 -9.86 -6.74
CA SER A 17 3.77 -10.09 -7.46
C SER A 17 3.90 -9.86 -8.97
N PRO A 18 3.33 -10.73 -9.82
CA PRO A 18 3.27 -10.51 -11.26
C PRO A 18 1.97 -9.83 -11.72
N THR A 19 1.04 -9.52 -10.81
CA THR A 19 -0.35 -9.20 -11.17
C THR A 19 -0.51 -7.73 -11.59
N LYS A 20 -1.06 -7.46 -12.77
CA LYS A 20 -1.29 -6.06 -13.20
C LYS A 20 -2.48 -5.44 -12.47
N VAL A 21 -2.40 -4.14 -12.20
CA VAL A 21 -3.49 -3.38 -11.53
C VAL A 21 -4.83 -3.46 -12.28
N LYS A 22 -4.80 -3.54 -13.61
CA LYS A 22 -6.00 -3.68 -14.44
C LYS A 22 -6.65 -5.04 -14.24
N ASP A 23 -5.85 -6.11 -14.25
CA ASP A 23 -6.32 -7.48 -14.04
C ASP A 23 -6.93 -7.65 -12.65
N LEU A 24 -6.38 -6.98 -11.62
CA LEU A 24 -6.96 -6.93 -10.27
C LEU A 24 -8.39 -6.37 -10.28
N ALA A 25 -8.58 -5.20 -10.91
CA ALA A 25 -9.88 -4.53 -10.97
C ALA A 25 -10.91 -5.33 -11.78
N GLU A 26 -10.51 -5.86 -12.94
CA GLU A 26 -11.39 -6.68 -13.79
C GLU A 26 -11.81 -7.97 -13.10
N ASN A 27 -10.88 -8.66 -12.43
CA ASN A 27 -11.19 -9.90 -11.71
C ASN A 27 -12.09 -9.64 -10.49
N ALA A 28 -11.88 -8.54 -9.76
CA ALA A 28 -12.77 -8.15 -8.68
C ALA A 28 -14.20 -7.91 -9.18
N LYS A 29 -14.35 -7.25 -10.34
CA LYS A 29 -15.66 -7.06 -10.97
C LYS A 29 -16.32 -8.38 -11.36
N LYS A 30 -15.58 -9.29 -11.99
CA LYS A 30 -16.07 -10.64 -12.35
C LYS A 30 -16.52 -11.45 -11.13
N LYS A 31 -15.85 -11.28 -9.99
CA LYS A 31 -16.18 -11.93 -8.72
C LYS A 31 -17.33 -11.24 -7.95
N GLY A 32 -17.88 -10.15 -8.47
CA GLY A 32 -18.99 -9.43 -7.83
C GLY A 32 -18.58 -8.56 -6.64
N TYR A 33 -17.31 -8.17 -6.52
CA TYR A 33 -16.88 -7.25 -5.47
C TYR A 33 -17.38 -5.83 -5.74
N SER A 34 -17.71 -5.12 -4.66
CA SER A 34 -18.12 -3.71 -4.72
C SER A 34 -16.93 -2.75 -4.56
N ALA A 35 -15.86 -3.22 -3.92
CA ALA A 35 -14.65 -2.46 -3.64
C ALA A 35 -13.42 -3.35 -3.70
N LEU A 36 -12.25 -2.75 -3.86
CA LEU A 36 -10.96 -3.44 -3.84
C LEU A 36 -9.87 -2.50 -3.33
N ALA A 37 -8.97 -2.99 -2.48
CA ALA A 37 -7.79 -2.25 -2.08
C ALA A 37 -6.55 -2.64 -2.86
N LEU A 38 -5.69 -1.67 -3.16
CA LEU A 38 -4.30 -1.91 -3.56
C LEU A 38 -3.38 -1.54 -2.40
N THR A 39 -2.49 -2.44 -2.03
CA THR A 39 -1.60 -2.30 -0.87
C THR A 39 -0.20 -2.81 -1.19
N ASP A 40 0.44 -2.27 -2.24
CA ASP A 40 1.82 -2.61 -2.60
C ASP A 40 2.78 -2.36 -1.42
N VAL A 41 3.90 -3.10 -1.38
CA VAL A 41 4.83 -3.07 -0.23
C VAL A 41 5.75 -1.84 -0.31
N ASN A 42 5.61 -0.90 0.63
CA ASN A 42 6.42 0.32 0.76
C ASN A 42 6.38 1.31 -0.43
N ILE A 43 5.55 1.06 -1.45
CA ILE A 43 5.49 1.86 -2.67
C ILE A 43 4.04 2.26 -2.99
N THR A 44 3.88 3.47 -3.52
CA THR A 44 2.58 4.02 -3.94
C THR A 44 2.45 4.25 -5.45
N CYS A 45 3.47 3.92 -6.26
CA CYS A 45 3.50 4.16 -7.70
C CYS A 45 2.31 3.52 -8.45
N GLY A 46 1.81 2.38 -7.97
CA GLY A 46 0.66 1.69 -8.55
C GLY A 46 -0.70 2.36 -8.30
N LEU A 47 -0.81 3.26 -7.32
CA LEU A 47 -2.09 3.77 -6.84
C LEU A 47 -2.86 4.56 -7.91
N VAL A 48 -2.20 5.40 -8.69
CA VAL A 48 -2.87 6.21 -9.74
C VAL A 48 -3.40 5.31 -10.86
N ASN A 49 -2.60 4.33 -11.29
CA ASN A 49 -3.01 3.38 -12.34
C ASN A 49 -4.15 2.48 -11.87
N PHE A 50 -4.09 2.02 -10.62
CA PHE A 50 -5.15 1.27 -9.99
C PHE A 50 -6.44 2.08 -9.84
N TYR A 51 -6.37 3.33 -9.39
CA TYR A 51 -7.52 4.20 -9.26
C TYR A 51 -8.28 4.36 -10.59
N LYS A 52 -7.54 4.59 -11.69
CA LYS A 52 -8.12 4.68 -13.03
C LYS A 52 -8.79 3.37 -13.45
N ALA A 53 -8.09 2.24 -13.33
CA ALA A 53 -8.63 0.92 -13.70
C ALA A 53 -9.86 0.52 -12.86
N ALA A 54 -9.85 0.80 -11.56
CA ALA A 54 -10.98 0.55 -10.67
C ALA A 54 -12.20 1.39 -11.07
N LYS A 55 -12.00 2.68 -11.40
CA LYS A 55 -13.08 3.54 -11.89
C LYS A 55 -13.67 3.06 -13.21
N GLU A 56 -12.84 2.69 -14.17
CA GLU A 56 -13.29 2.15 -15.46
C GLU A 56 -14.12 0.86 -15.33
N THR A 57 -13.78 0.01 -14.36
CA THR A 57 -14.48 -1.26 -14.10
C THR A 57 -15.68 -1.13 -13.15
N GLY A 58 -15.93 0.07 -12.61
CA GLY A 58 -17.00 0.33 -11.65
C GLY A 58 -16.77 -0.31 -10.28
N ILE A 59 -15.51 -0.51 -9.88
CA ILE A 59 -15.09 -0.95 -8.55
C ILE A 59 -14.72 0.28 -7.73
N LYS A 60 -15.16 0.36 -6.46
CA LYS A 60 -14.70 1.39 -5.55
C LYS A 60 -13.22 1.14 -5.17
N PRO A 61 -12.26 2.01 -5.55
CA PRO A 61 -10.87 1.83 -5.15
C PRO A 61 -10.69 2.20 -3.67
N LEU A 62 -9.94 1.38 -2.95
CA LEU A 62 -9.38 1.69 -1.64
C LEU A 62 -7.87 1.85 -1.80
N LEU A 63 -7.35 3.05 -1.56
CA LEU A 63 -5.94 3.35 -1.77
C LEU A 63 -5.18 3.09 -0.48
N GLY A 64 -4.23 2.14 -0.52
CA GLY A 64 -3.49 1.70 0.64
C GLY A 64 -2.02 1.46 0.35
N MET A 65 -1.32 0.93 1.35
CA MET A 65 0.06 0.47 1.24
C MET A 65 0.27 -0.61 2.30
N GLN A 66 1.05 -1.64 1.97
CA GLN A 66 1.60 -2.54 2.97
C GLN A 66 2.93 -1.95 3.43
N LEU A 67 2.96 -1.44 4.65
CA LEU A 67 4.12 -0.84 5.26
C LEU A 67 4.92 -1.92 5.99
N ARG A 68 6.12 -2.22 5.50
CA ARG A 68 7.03 -3.21 6.08
C ARG A 68 8.11 -2.51 6.91
N ILE A 69 8.04 -2.67 8.23
CA ILE A 69 8.93 -2.02 9.23
C ILE A 69 9.53 -3.04 10.18
N ASN A 70 10.57 -2.66 10.93
CA ASN A 70 11.14 -3.54 11.96
C ASN A 70 10.29 -3.53 13.24
N GLY A 71 10.42 -4.60 14.03
CA GLY A 71 9.74 -4.71 15.32
C GLY A 71 10.31 -3.75 16.36
N LEU A 72 9.45 -3.31 17.28
CA LEU A 72 9.85 -2.46 18.41
C LEU A 72 10.71 -3.21 19.43
N ILE A 73 10.38 -4.47 19.71
CA ILE A 73 11.10 -5.32 20.68
C ILE A 73 12.16 -6.16 19.95
N ASP A 74 11.77 -6.71 18.80
CA ASP A 74 12.65 -7.51 17.95
C ASP A 74 12.95 -6.75 16.66
N GLN A 75 14.01 -5.97 16.71
CA GLN A 75 14.49 -5.17 15.59
C GLN A 75 15.10 -6.02 14.47
N ALA A 76 15.37 -7.32 14.68
CA ALA A 76 15.86 -8.20 13.61
C ALA A 76 14.71 -8.66 12.69
N ASN A 77 13.49 -8.68 13.20
CA ASN A 77 12.29 -9.11 12.47
C ASN A 77 11.52 -7.94 11.84
N LYS A 78 10.89 -8.23 10.70
CA LYS A 78 10.06 -7.29 9.95
C LYS A 78 8.59 -7.66 10.07
N TYR A 79 7.76 -6.64 10.15
CA TYR A 79 6.32 -6.74 10.30
C TYR A 79 5.63 -5.91 9.23
N ASP A 80 4.53 -6.45 8.72
CA ASP A 80 3.73 -5.83 7.67
C ASP A 80 2.46 -5.22 8.27
N LEU A 81 2.29 -3.91 8.08
CA LEU A 81 1.13 -3.14 8.49
C LEU A 81 0.32 -2.74 7.25
N ILE A 82 -0.97 -3.05 7.23
CA ILE A 82 -1.85 -2.58 6.16
C ILE A 82 -2.40 -1.20 6.55
N VAL A 83 -2.07 -0.19 5.76
CA VAL A 83 -2.63 1.16 5.91
C VAL A 83 -3.53 1.49 4.73
N ILE A 84 -4.69 2.09 5.01
CA ILE A 84 -5.69 2.47 4.00
C ILE A 84 -6.13 3.91 4.24
N ALA A 85 -6.14 4.71 3.17
CA ALA A 85 -6.62 6.08 3.21
C ALA A 85 -8.15 6.10 3.34
N LYS A 86 -8.64 6.71 4.42
CA LYS A 86 -10.07 6.99 4.62
C LYS A 86 -10.52 8.22 3.81
N ASP A 87 -9.64 9.20 3.68
CA ASP A 87 -9.87 10.50 3.05
C ASP A 87 -8.59 11.03 2.37
N ASP A 88 -8.66 12.23 1.81
CA ASP A 88 -7.55 12.89 1.11
C ASP A 88 -6.35 13.15 2.04
N GLN A 89 -6.58 13.39 3.33
CA GLN A 89 -5.50 13.56 4.30
C GLN A 89 -4.79 12.22 4.55
N GLY A 90 -5.55 11.14 4.70
CA GLY A 90 -5.04 9.78 4.76
C GLY A 90 -4.24 9.40 3.50
N TYR A 91 -4.70 9.81 2.31
CA TYR A 91 -3.96 9.58 1.07
C TYR A 91 -2.61 10.31 1.06
N LYS A 92 -2.59 11.60 1.45
CA LYS A 92 -1.35 12.37 1.59
C LYS A 92 -0.39 11.75 2.60
N ASN A 93 -0.92 11.23 3.71
CA ASN A 93 -0.12 10.52 4.71
C ASN A 93 0.52 9.25 4.13
N ILE A 94 -0.21 8.47 3.34
CA ILE A 94 0.34 7.28 2.65
C ILE A 94 1.49 7.67 1.70
N LEU A 95 1.35 8.76 0.93
CA LEU A 95 2.42 9.26 0.07
C LEU A 95 3.66 9.66 0.86
N ARG A 96 3.47 10.34 2.00
CA ARG A 96 4.58 10.71 2.90
C ARG A 96 5.27 9.50 3.50
N LEU A 97 4.52 8.49 3.93
CA LEU A 97 5.06 7.23 4.45
C LEU A 97 5.90 6.51 3.41
N SER A 98 5.40 6.40 2.17
CA SER A 98 6.17 5.80 1.08
C SER A 98 7.46 6.57 0.83
N SER A 99 7.40 7.91 0.81
CA SER A 99 8.61 8.73 0.67
C SER A 99 9.59 8.51 1.81
N ALA A 100 9.13 8.49 3.07
CA ALA A 100 9.99 8.31 4.23
C ALA A 100 10.73 6.96 4.17
N VAL A 101 10.02 5.86 3.92
CA VAL A 101 10.63 4.52 3.84
C VAL A 101 11.68 4.43 2.73
N ASN A 102 11.42 5.03 1.57
CA ASN A 102 12.34 4.96 0.43
C ASN A 102 13.51 5.97 0.52
N LEU A 103 13.39 7.02 1.33
CA LEU A 103 14.47 8.00 1.54
C LEU A 103 15.39 7.62 2.71
N LEU A 104 14.91 6.87 3.69
CA LEU A 104 15.72 6.36 4.80
C LEU A 104 16.70 5.26 4.36
N THR A 105 16.56 4.75 3.14
CA THR A 105 17.50 3.82 2.52
C THR A 105 18.50 4.58 1.65
N GLU A 106 19.74 4.77 2.12
CA GLU A 106 20.83 5.26 1.28
C GLU A 106 21.44 4.09 0.48
N ASN A 107 21.51 4.23 -0.85
CA ASN A 107 22.25 3.33 -1.75
C ASN A 107 21.93 1.81 -1.63
N GLY A 108 20.74 1.45 -1.13
CA GLY A 108 20.33 0.06 -0.95
C GLY A 108 20.82 -0.61 0.33
N GLU A 109 21.59 0.12 1.16
CA GLU A 109 21.96 -0.32 2.51
C GLU A 109 20.91 0.16 3.51
N LYS A 110 20.35 -0.78 4.27
CA LYS A 110 19.32 -0.51 5.29
C LYS A 110 19.98 -0.03 6.58
N GLU A 111 20.61 1.14 6.56
CA GLU A 111 21.17 1.71 7.80
C GLU A 111 20.07 2.29 8.69
N ASN A 112 19.04 2.91 8.11
CA ASN A 112 17.91 3.45 8.87
C ASN A 112 16.62 2.71 8.51
N VAL A 113 15.96 2.17 9.54
CA VAL A 113 14.67 1.51 9.40
C VAL A 113 13.61 2.37 10.06
N LEU A 114 12.54 2.65 9.30
CA LEU A 114 11.38 3.35 9.82
C LEU A 114 10.78 2.60 11.02
N GLU A 115 10.77 3.21 12.20
CA GLU A 115 10.20 2.64 13.42
C GLU A 115 8.74 3.10 13.62
N LEU A 116 7.98 2.36 14.45
CA LEU A 116 6.58 2.70 14.73
C LEU A 116 6.44 4.09 15.39
N GLU A 117 7.45 4.52 16.16
CA GLU A 117 7.45 5.85 16.79
C GLU A 117 7.59 6.97 15.76
N GLU A 118 8.42 6.78 14.74
CA GLU A 118 8.63 7.73 13.66
C GLU A 118 7.38 7.92 12.80
N LEU A 119 6.53 6.89 12.68
CA LEU A 119 5.24 6.99 12.01
C LEU A 119 4.38 8.11 12.59
N LYS A 120 4.38 8.28 13.92
CA LYS A 120 3.55 9.30 14.57
C LYS A 120 3.96 10.71 14.15
N ASN A 121 5.23 10.92 13.84
CA ASN A 121 5.75 12.22 13.42
C ASN A 121 5.44 12.53 11.94
N ILE A 122 5.22 11.50 11.12
CA ILE A 122 4.93 11.64 9.68
C ILE A 122 3.43 11.83 9.41
N LEU A 123 2.61 11.19 10.23
CA LEU A 123 1.16 11.24 10.10
C LEU A 123 0.61 12.59 10.59
N VAL A 124 -0.17 13.25 9.74
CA VAL A 124 -1.02 14.36 10.16
C VAL A 124 -2.42 13.80 10.41
N ILE A 125 -2.84 13.81 11.67
CA ILE A 125 -4.11 13.24 12.17
C ILE A 125 -5.11 14.37 12.39
#